data_AF-A0A2W4P8H5-F1
#
_entry.id   AF-A0A2W4P8H5-F1
#
_cell.length_a   1.000
_cell.length_b   1.000
_cell.length_c   1.000
_cell.angle_alpha   90.00
_cell.angle_beta   90.00
_cell.angle_gamma   90.00
#
_symmetry.space_group_name_H-M   'P 1'
#
loop_
_entity.id
_entity.type
_entity.pdbx_description
1 polymer ?
#
loop_
_entity_poly.entity_id
_entity_poly.type
_entity_poly.pdbx_seq_one_letter_code
_entity_poly.pdbx_strand_id
1 'polypeptide(L)'
;MIQYLRHPLHMHTRCQAHTHYQQPPRPFIVRRWPVSDRRMMRDLIVLLPGIMGSVLEKDGAVIWSMPKILGPAILSNEAAFAPLYLQDDTDPERPVLPDNIRPKSLMYGIHGIHGLALGEGYQQIVAAITSTFDVIQGHPESPEPENFIPFPYDWRRDNRAAAHRLKEVVERKLGLWRKRPGMSKARAILIAHSMGGLVARYYLEVLGGWDSCRALITFGTPHRGSLNALDSLCNGHSLGRADLTDIVRSFNSVYQLLPTYPTVRVGNEYRRPAELDGIPGFSKSRAQAALAFHHEIRDAIARRGASAPAVTPIVGTLQPTAQSARLEGNRVHMSRDLPLSDAERQQLGEKDAEWLATGDGTVPFSSAIPAELSTASYLDTYHSAKHAWLPANAVLLEKLCSMLTRMQTADVLDKFQGGLEAPEQLAQPALSVELDNLQYAGTPIAVRARIINQQADPGHVLLTLASGRKRYKLRLEPDGEGWSGRLEGVPPGTYSATVETYRRGKLAPPPITDVLEVVA
;
A
#
# COMPACT_ATOMS: atom_id res chain seq x y z
N MET A 1 -68.21 53.15 19.62
CA MET A 1 -69.18 52.49 20.52
C MET A 1 -69.15 51.00 20.22
N ILE A 2 -69.08 50.19 21.26
CA ILE A 2 -68.82 48.76 21.32
C ILE A 2 -69.91 47.93 20.63
N GLN A 3 -69.58 46.83 19.92
CA GLN A 3 -70.12 45.49 20.22
C GLN A 3 -69.51 44.36 19.37
N TYR A 4 -69.26 43.26 20.10
CA TYR A 4 -68.79 41.94 19.71
C TYR A 4 -69.78 41.18 18.82
N LEU A 5 -69.30 40.22 18.00
CA LEU A 5 -69.54 38.77 18.20
C LEU A 5 -69.14 37.88 17.00
N ARG A 6 -68.60 36.69 17.37
CA ARG A 6 -68.58 35.37 16.69
C ARG A 6 -67.35 34.95 15.85
N HIS A 7 -66.58 34.04 16.46
CA HIS A 7 -65.78 32.98 15.87
C HIS A 7 -66.60 32.07 14.91
N PRO A 8 -65.94 31.37 13.98
CA PRO A 8 -65.59 29.96 14.23
C PRO A 8 -64.15 29.56 13.87
N LEU A 9 -63.75 28.45 14.47
CA LEU A 9 -62.47 27.76 14.35
C LEU A 9 -62.21 27.21 12.94
N HIS A 10 -60.97 27.33 12.46
CA HIS A 10 -60.30 26.22 11.78
C HIS A 10 -58.79 26.23 12.06
N MET A 11 -58.31 25.05 12.46
CA MET A 11 -56.93 24.72 12.81
C MET A 11 -55.96 25.00 11.65
N HIS A 12 -54.94 25.80 11.92
CA HIS A 12 -53.64 25.66 11.25
C HIS A 12 -52.56 25.46 12.31
N THR A 13 -52.11 24.22 12.41
CA THR A 13 -50.90 23.80 13.12
C THR A 13 -49.69 24.52 12.51
N ARG A 14 -49.27 25.64 13.11
CA ARG A 14 -47.92 26.19 12.90
C ARG A 14 -46.94 25.34 13.69
N CYS A 15 -46.27 24.43 13.01
CA CYS A 15 -45.05 23.81 13.53
C CYS A 15 -43.94 24.87 13.49
N GLN A 16 -43.63 25.46 14.64
CA GLN A 16 -42.44 26.29 14.80
C GLN A 16 -41.21 25.38 14.70
N ALA A 17 -40.50 25.45 13.56
CA ALA A 17 -39.19 24.85 13.43
C ALA A 17 -38.20 25.67 14.27
N HIS A 18 -37.84 25.16 15.44
CA HIS A 18 -36.68 25.62 16.18
C HIS A 18 -35.43 25.34 15.35
N THR A 19 -34.88 26.37 14.70
CA THR A 19 -33.53 26.35 14.14
C THR A 19 -32.52 26.29 15.29
N HIS A 20 -32.17 25.09 15.73
CA HIS A 20 -30.90 24.88 16.42
C HIS A 20 -29.78 25.07 15.39
N TYR A 21 -29.18 26.25 15.40
CA TYR A 21 -27.84 26.48 14.85
C TYR A 21 -26.89 25.51 15.56
N GLN A 22 -26.63 24.35 14.95
CA GLN A 22 -25.50 23.52 15.33
C GLN A 22 -24.24 24.32 15.02
N GLN A 23 -23.45 24.57 16.06
CA GLN A 23 -22.12 25.16 15.93
C GLN A 23 -21.31 24.37 14.90
N PRO A 24 -20.45 25.03 14.10
CA PRO A 24 -19.55 24.32 13.20
C PRO A 24 -18.73 23.32 14.01
N PRO A 25 -18.44 22.12 13.45
CA PRO A 25 -17.60 21.15 14.13
C PRO A 25 -16.26 21.81 14.50
N ARG A 26 -15.89 21.73 15.78
CA ARG A 26 -14.60 22.24 16.26
C ARG A 26 -13.48 21.60 15.43
N PRO A 27 -12.42 22.34 15.07
CA PRO A 27 -11.27 21.76 14.38
C PRO A 27 -10.74 20.60 15.22
N PHE A 28 -10.49 19.46 14.58
CA PHE A 28 -9.85 18.30 15.20
C PHE A 28 -8.56 18.76 15.88
N ILE A 29 -8.53 18.74 17.21
CA ILE A 29 -7.29 18.93 17.97
C ILE A 29 -6.49 17.66 17.77
N VAL A 30 -5.56 17.69 16.81
CA VAL A 30 -4.43 16.76 16.79
C VAL A 30 -3.75 16.92 18.15
N ARG A 31 -3.72 15.86 18.97
CA ARG A 31 -2.94 15.85 20.22
C ARG A 31 -1.51 16.27 19.86
N ARG A 32 -1.14 17.52 20.18
CA ARG A 32 0.23 17.99 20.07
C ARG A 32 0.99 17.36 21.23
N TRP A 33 1.65 16.25 20.93
CA TRP A 33 2.67 15.70 21.82
C TRP A 33 3.80 16.73 21.95
N PRO A 34 4.31 17.00 23.17
CA PRO A 34 5.49 17.84 23.34
C PRO A 34 6.65 17.28 22.50
N VAL A 35 7.60 18.13 22.08
CA VAL A 35 8.71 17.75 21.19
C VAL A 35 9.52 16.55 21.72
N SER A 36 9.49 16.30 23.03
CA SER A 36 10.08 15.15 23.72
C SER A 36 9.44 13.79 23.42
N ASP A 37 8.24 13.75 22.82
CA ASP A 37 7.42 12.53 22.66
C ASP A 37 7.32 12.07 21.19
N ARG A 38 8.04 12.72 20.27
CA ARG A 38 8.08 12.32 18.85
C ARG A 38 8.88 11.03 18.66
N ARG A 39 8.40 10.18 17.75
CA ARG A 39 9.05 8.90 17.45
C ARG A 39 10.22 9.12 16.49
N MET A 40 11.38 8.55 16.79
CA MET A 40 12.53 8.61 15.89
C MET A 40 12.23 7.97 14.52
N MET A 41 12.48 8.70 13.44
CA MET A 41 12.41 8.18 12.06
C MET A 41 13.83 7.93 11.54
N ARG A 42 14.19 6.65 11.37
CA ARG A 42 15.53 6.25 10.90
C ARG A 42 15.64 6.22 9.39
N ASP A 43 14.53 6.02 8.70
CA ASP A 43 14.45 5.96 7.25
C ASP A 43 14.24 7.35 6.62
N LEU A 44 14.52 7.46 5.32
CA LEU A 44 14.20 8.64 4.51
C LEU A 44 12.75 8.53 4.03
N ILE A 45 11.91 9.54 4.28
CA ILE A 45 10.56 9.63 3.72
C ILE A 45 10.57 10.59 2.52
N VAL A 46 9.98 10.16 1.41
CA VAL A 46 9.74 11.02 0.24
C VAL A 46 8.24 11.05 -0.08
N LEU A 47 7.66 12.25 -0.14
CA LEU A 47 6.23 12.46 -0.40
C LEU A 47 6.00 12.99 -1.82
N LEU A 48 5.31 12.19 -2.65
CA LEU A 48 5.01 12.51 -4.04
C LEU A 48 3.53 12.91 -4.22
N PRO A 49 3.25 14.08 -4.83
CA PRO A 49 1.90 14.51 -5.12
C PRO A 49 1.30 13.82 -6.36
N GLY A 50 -0.02 13.92 -6.52
CA GLY A 50 -0.73 13.63 -7.76
C GLY A 50 -0.57 14.74 -8.81
N ILE A 51 -1.23 14.54 -9.96
CA ILE A 51 -1.33 15.56 -11.01
C ILE A 51 -1.82 16.88 -10.42
N MET A 52 -1.22 18.00 -10.87
CA MET A 52 -1.51 19.36 -10.37
C MET A 52 -1.16 19.63 -8.90
N GLY A 53 -0.60 18.66 -8.18
CA GLY A 53 -0.27 18.79 -6.76
C GLY A 53 1.06 19.49 -6.44
N SER A 54 1.80 19.91 -7.47
CA SER A 54 3.00 20.74 -7.35
C SER A 54 2.74 22.15 -7.86
N VAL A 55 3.26 23.15 -7.14
CA VAL A 55 3.37 24.53 -7.62
C VAL A 55 4.38 24.58 -8.77
N LEU A 56 4.01 25.19 -9.90
CA LEU A 56 4.89 25.39 -11.06
C LEU A 56 5.24 26.86 -11.26
N GLU A 57 6.50 27.11 -11.60
CA GLU A 57 7.03 28.43 -11.95
C GLU A 57 7.65 28.40 -13.34
N LYS A 58 7.50 29.50 -14.09
CA LYS A 58 8.21 29.75 -15.34
C LYS A 58 9.03 31.02 -15.16
N ASP A 59 10.34 30.95 -15.40
CA ASP A 59 11.24 32.10 -15.28
C ASP A 59 11.14 32.81 -13.90
N GLY A 60 10.92 32.04 -12.84
CA GLY A 60 10.72 32.55 -11.46
C GLY A 60 9.33 33.09 -11.16
N ALA A 61 8.42 33.17 -12.14
CA ALA A 61 7.03 33.56 -11.93
C ALA A 61 6.14 32.33 -11.73
N VAL A 62 5.37 32.32 -10.64
CA VAL A 62 4.38 31.26 -10.37
C VAL A 62 3.30 31.24 -11.44
N ILE A 63 3.17 30.15 -12.19
CA ILE A 63 2.14 29.96 -13.21
C ILE A 63 1.03 29.01 -12.74
N TRP A 64 1.30 28.19 -11.72
CA TRP A 64 0.33 27.28 -11.11
C TRP A 64 0.50 27.25 -9.60
N SER A 65 -0.45 27.85 -8.87
CA SER A 65 -0.55 27.74 -7.40
C SER A 65 -1.94 28.10 -6.89
N MET A 66 -2.22 27.71 -5.65
CA MET A 66 -3.37 28.18 -4.88
C MET A 66 -2.92 29.35 -3.99
N PRO A 67 -3.72 30.43 -3.84
CA PRO A 67 -5.06 30.64 -4.41
C PRO A 67 -5.05 31.26 -5.82
N LYS A 68 -3.88 31.43 -6.46
CA LYS A 68 -3.76 32.16 -7.75
C LYS A 68 -4.74 31.63 -8.81
N ILE A 69 -4.85 30.32 -8.98
CA ILE A 69 -5.74 29.72 -10.00
C ILE A 69 -7.24 29.74 -9.63
N LEU A 70 -7.61 30.16 -8.42
CA LEU A 70 -9.00 30.25 -7.95
C LEU A 70 -9.68 31.60 -8.27
N GLY A 71 -8.94 32.58 -8.78
CA GLY A 71 -9.52 33.88 -9.10
C GLY A 71 -10.60 33.77 -10.18
N PRO A 72 -11.82 34.31 -10.00
CA PRO A 72 -12.88 34.25 -11.02
C PRO A 72 -12.44 34.79 -12.40
N ALA A 73 -11.57 35.80 -12.38
CA ALA A 73 -10.95 36.36 -13.60
C ALA A 73 -10.00 35.36 -14.30
N ILE A 74 -9.30 34.51 -13.56
CA ILE A 74 -8.41 33.49 -14.11
C ILE A 74 -9.21 32.29 -14.63
N LEU A 75 -10.21 31.84 -13.87
CA LEU A 75 -11.11 30.74 -14.26
C LEU A 75 -11.99 31.06 -15.48
N SER A 76 -12.01 32.32 -15.93
CA SER A 76 -12.72 32.75 -17.14
C SER A 76 -11.76 33.18 -18.26
N ASN A 77 -10.45 32.98 -18.10
CA ASN A 77 -9.42 33.44 -19.03
C ASN A 77 -8.46 32.31 -19.41
N GLU A 78 -8.66 31.72 -20.58
CA GLU A 78 -7.79 30.68 -21.14
C GLU A 78 -6.33 31.11 -21.30
N ALA A 79 -6.09 32.38 -21.63
CA ALA A 79 -4.74 32.92 -21.77
C ALA A 79 -3.95 32.90 -20.46
N ALA A 80 -4.62 32.85 -19.30
CA ALA A 80 -3.96 32.69 -18.00
C ALA A 80 -3.28 31.33 -17.85
N PHE A 81 -3.72 30.31 -18.60
CA PHE A 81 -3.19 28.95 -18.56
C PHE A 81 -2.29 28.62 -19.75
N ALA A 82 -2.23 29.46 -20.78
CA ALA A 82 -1.38 29.28 -21.96
C ALA A 82 0.10 28.93 -21.65
N PRO A 83 0.75 29.47 -20.59
CA PRO A 83 2.11 29.08 -20.24
C PRO A 83 2.28 27.60 -19.88
N LEU A 84 1.21 26.89 -19.53
CA LEU A 84 1.27 25.47 -19.19
C LEU A 84 1.42 24.57 -20.41
N TYR A 85 1.07 25.03 -21.62
CA TYR A 85 1.12 24.22 -22.82
C TYR A 85 2.50 23.56 -23.01
N LEU A 86 2.52 22.23 -23.15
CA LEU A 86 3.74 21.43 -23.23
C LEU A 86 4.15 21.23 -24.69
N GLN A 87 5.23 21.91 -25.09
CA GLN A 87 5.68 21.91 -26.49
C GLN A 87 6.57 20.70 -26.86
N ASP A 88 7.54 20.38 -26.01
CA ASP A 88 8.50 19.29 -26.21
C ASP A 88 8.63 18.49 -24.91
N ASP A 89 8.50 17.18 -25.02
CA ASP A 89 8.66 16.24 -23.91
C ASP A 89 9.06 14.86 -24.45
N THR A 90 10.00 14.88 -25.40
CA THR A 90 10.49 13.68 -26.10
C THR A 90 11.64 13.00 -25.38
N ASP A 91 12.40 13.75 -24.58
CA ASP A 91 13.52 13.28 -23.77
C ASP A 91 13.14 13.28 -22.27
N PRO A 92 12.88 12.10 -21.67
CA PRO A 92 12.56 12.01 -20.26
C PRO A 92 13.77 12.27 -19.34
N GLU A 93 15.01 12.11 -19.82
CA GLU A 93 16.21 12.32 -18.99
C GLU A 93 16.60 13.80 -18.90
N ARG A 94 16.12 14.64 -19.83
CA ARG A 94 16.31 16.09 -19.78
C ARG A 94 15.73 16.68 -18.48
N PRO A 95 16.54 17.28 -17.58
CA PRO A 95 16.06 17.74 -16.27
C PRO A 95 15.10 18.93 -16.35
N VAL A 96 15.34 19.85 -17.30
CA VAL A 96 14.52 21.05 -17.53
C VAL A 96 14.28 21.21 -19.02
N LEU A 97 13.02 21.43 -19.40
CA LEU A 97 12.62 21.64 -20.78
C LEU A 97 12.94 23.06 -21.26
N PRO A 98 12.98 23.32 -22.58
CA PRO A 98 13.18 24.67 -23.13
C PRO A 98 12.15 25.71 -22.68
N ASP A 99 10.98 25.28 -22.20
CA ASP A 99 9.95 26.17 -21.64
C ASP A 99 10.32 26.76 -20.26
N ASN A 100 11.44 26.30 -19.67
CA ASN A 100 12.01 26.73 -18.40
C ASN A 100 11.05 26.62 -17.20
N ILE A 101 10.06 25.73 -17.28
CA ILE A 101 9.13 25.49 -16.19
C ILE A 101 9.74 24.54 -15.16
N ARG A 102 9.62 24.91 -13.88
CA ARG A 102 10.18 24.15 -12.76
C ARG A 102 9.15 23.95 -11.64
N PRO A 103 9.18 22.79 -10.97
CA PRO A 103 8.42 22.56 -9.75
C PRO A 103 9.05 23.30 -8.56
N LYS A 104 8.24 23.99 -7.77
CA LYS A 104 8.69 24.76 -6.59
C LYS A 104 8.43 24.06 -5.27
N SER A 105 7.19 23.65 -5.03
CA SER A 105 6.73 23.08 -3.76
C SER A 105 5.50 22.21 -3.98
N LEU A 106 5.12 21.42 -2.98
CA LEU A 106 3.77 20.84 -2.98
C LEU A 106 2.73 21.95 -2.81
N MET A 107 1.50 21.63 -3.19
CA MET A 107 0.33 22.47 -2.93
C MET A 107 -0.17 22.24 -1.50
N TYR A 108 0.01 23.21 -0.60
CA TYR A 108 -0.40 23.13 0.80
C TYR A 108 -1.65 23.99 1.04
N GLY A 109 -2.85 23.38 1.11
CA GLY A 109 -4.11 24.05 1.47
C GLY A 109 -5.30 23.80 0.52
N ILE A 110 -6.52 23.80 1.10
CA ILE A 110 -7.82 23.82 0.39
C ILE A 110 -8.04 25.18 -0.28
N HIS A 111 -8.93 25.28 -1.26
CA HIS A 111 -10.27 25.90 -1.13
C HIS A 111 -11.07 25.50 -2.40
N GLY A 112 -12.21 24.84 -2.24
CA GLY A 112 -12.97 24.26 -3.35
C GLY A 112 -13.54 25.30 -4.33
N ILE A 113 -13.60 24.93 -5.61
CA ILE A 113 -14.49 25.55 -6.60
C ILE A 113 -15.61 24.55 -6.89
N HIS A 114 -16.84 25.05 -7.01
CA HIS A 114 -17.96 24.34 -7.63
C HIS A 114 -17.52 23.53 -8.85
N GLY A 115 -17.56 22.19 -8.74
CA GLY A 115 -17.35 21.27 -9.87
C GLY A 115 -15.94 20.72 -10.07
N LEU A 116 -14.92 21.15 -9.30
CA LEU A 116 -13.54 20.66 -9.43
C LEU A 116 -13.08 20.01 -8.12
N ALA A 117 -12.70 18.73 -8.17
CA ALA A 117 -12.18 17.98 -7.03
C ALA A 117 -10.71 18.37 -6.71
N LEU A 118 -10.49 19.63 -6.34
CA LEU A 118 -9.22 20.11 -5.79
C LEU A 118 -9.28 19.92 -4.26
N GLY A 119 -8.59 18.91 -3.74
CA GLY A 119 -8.60 18.51 -2.31
C GLY A 119 -7.94 19.52 -1.36
N GLU A 120 -7.67 19.12 -0.10
CA GLU A 120 -7.04 20.00 0.91
C GLU A 120 -5.54 20.26 0.73
N GLY A 121 -4.96 19.83 -0.40
CA GLY A 121 -3.53 19.81 -0.62
C GLY A 121 -2.82 18.79 0.29
N TYR A 122 -1.53 19.01 0.54
CA TYR A 122 -0.66 18.06 1.26
C TYR A 122 -0.34 18.49 2.69
N GLN A 123 -1.05 19.48 3.23
CA GLN A 123 -0.74 20.03 4.55
C GLN A 123 -1.00 19.00 5.66
N GLN A 124 -2.07 18.23 5.57
CA GLN A 124 -2.53 17.29 6.59
C GLN A 124 -1.58 16.11 6.72
N ILE A 125 -1.12 15.54 5.60
CA ILE A 125 -0.14 14.45 5.61
C ILE A 125 1.24 14.92 6.10
N VAL A 126 1.68 16.11 5.70
CA VAL A 126 2.93 16.71 6.21
C VAL A 126 2.81 16.96 7.71
N ALA A 127 1.68 17.50 8.17
CA ALA A 127 1.43 17.73 9.58
C ALA A 127 1.41 16.43 10.38
N ALA A 128 0.76 15.38 9.88
CA ALA A 128 0.70 14.07 10.55
C ALA A 128 2.09 13.45 10.70
N ILE A 129 2.92 13.50 9.66
CA ILE A 129 4.31 13.00 9.71
C ILE A 129 5.14 13.83 10.68
N THR A 130 5.16 15.16 10.54
CA THR A 130 6.01 16.06 11.35
C THR A 130 5.55 16.20 12.81
N SER A 131 4.27 15.91 13.11
CA SER A 131 3.78 15.84 14.50
C SER A 131 4.08 14.50 15.17
N THR A 132 4.17 13.41 14.40
CA THR A 132 4.34 12.05 14.94
C THR A 132 5.80 11.66 15.07
N PHE A 133 6.62 12.07 14.09
CA PHE A 133 8.00 11.62 13.96
C PHE A 133 9.00 12.76 14.14
N ASP A 134 10.15 12.42 14.71
CA ASP A 134 11.34 13.27 14.67
C ASP A 134 11.95 13.17 13.27
N VAL A 135 11.57 14.12 12.43
CA VAL A 135 12.00 14.26 11.04
C VAL A 135 12.55 15.65 10.80
N ILE A 136 13.60 15.73 9.99
CA ILE A 136 14.12 16.96 9.42
C ILE A 136 13.46 17.09 8.05
N GLN A 137 12.51 18.01 7.93
CA GLN A 137 11.88 18.32 6.65
C GLN A 137 12.84 19.18 5.80
N GLY A 138 13.08 18.76 4.56
CA GLY A 138 14.00 19.42 3.65
C GLY A 138 13.40 19.71 2.28
N HIS A 139 14.27 20.18 1.37
CA HIS A 139 13.94 20.37 -0.05
C HIS A 139 14.73 19.37 -0.91
N PRO A 140 14.19 18.89 -2.06
CA PRO A 140 14.90 17.98 -2.95
C PRO A 140 16.32 18.45 -3.32
N GLU A 141 16.49 19.76 -3.55
CA GLU A 141 17.76 20.38 -3.94
C GLU A 141 18.66 20.82 -2.78
N SER A 142 18.21 20.66 -1.53
CA SER A 142 19.04 21.02 -0.37
C SER A 142 20.29 20.12 -0.29
N PRO A 143 21.46 20.63 0.10
CA PRO A 143 22.65 19.81 0.32
C PRO A 143 22.66 19.12 1.70
N GLU A 144 21.66 19.40 2.55
CA GLU A 144 21.63 18.95 3.94
C GLU A 144 21.14 17.50 4.08
N PRO A 145 21.49 16.81 5.19
CA PRO A 145 21.03 15.46 5.49
C PRO A 145 19.62 15.49 6.11
N GLU A 146 18.61 15.90 5.33
CA GLU A 146 17.20 15.82 5.73
C GLU A 146 16.59 14.44 5.42
N ASN A 147 15.69 13.96 6.29
CA ASN A 147 15.04 12.64 6.15
C ASN A 147 13.53 12.70 5.86
N PHE A 148 12.97 13.88 5.62
CA PHE A 148 11.63 14.02 5.07
C PHE A 148 11.59 15.02 3.92
N ILE A 149 11.34 14.52 2.71
CA ILE A 149 11.45 15.28 1.47
C ILE A 149 10.09 15.32 0.75
N PRO A 150 9.36 16.43 0.83
CA PRO A 150 8.31 16.75 -0.14
C PRO A 150 8.93 16.85 -1.53
N PHE A 151 8.39 16.09 -2.49
CA PHE A 151 8.94 15.97 -3.84
C PHE A 151 8.00 16.58 -4.89
N PRO A 152 8.03 17.91 -5.09
CA PRO A 152 7.32 18.52 -6.20
C PRO A 152 8.00 18.15 -7.51
N TYR A 153 7.20 17.86 -8.54
CA TYR A 153 7.64 17.55 -9.90
C TYR A 153 6.74 18.23 -10.93
N ASP A 154 7.24 18.39 -12.16
CA ASP A 154 6.46 18.90 -13.29
C ASP A 154 5.47 17.84 -13.75
N TRP A 155 4.22 17.99 -13.33
CA TRP A 155 3.14 17.03 -13.54
C TRP A 155 2.58 17.03 -14.98
N ARG A 156 3.12 17.87 -15.89
CA ARG A 156 2.73 17.90 -17.30
C ARG A 156 3.48 16.85 -18.14
N ARG A 157 4.73 16.60 -17.74
CA ARG A 157 5.69 15.76 -18.47
C ARG A 157 5.44 14.27 -18.28
N ASP A 158 6.01 13.47 -19.17
CA ASP A 158 6.11 12.02 -19.04
C ASP A 158 6.64 11.65 -17.63
N ASN A 159 5.94 10.75 -16.96
CA ASN A 159 6.24 10.33 -15.59
C ASN A 159 7.65 9.73 -15.45
N ARG A 160 8.28 9.27 -16.55
CA ARG A 160 9.70 8.88 -16.55
C ARG A 160 10.60 10.03 -16.13
N ALA A 161 10.34 11.25 -16.59
CA ALA A 161 11.17 12.41 -16.23
C ALA A 161 11.16 12.69 -14.73
N ALA A 162 9.97 12.63 -14.11
CA ALA A 162 9.86 12.75 -12.66
C ALA A 162 10.52 11.58 -11.92
N ALA A 163 10.52 10.37 -12.49
CA ALA A 163 11.13 9.19 -11.90
C ALA A 163 12.66 9.23 -11.93
N HIS A 164 13.27 9.70 -13.02
CA HIS A 164 14.72 9.94 -13.09
C HIS A 164 15.15 10.99 -12.05
N ARG A 165 14.43 12.10 -11.94
CA ARG A 165 14.69 13.08 -10.89
C ARG A 165 14.47 12.52 -9.47
N LEU A 166 13.48 11.64 -9.29
CA LEU A 166 13.24 10.97 -8.01
C LEU A 166 14.44 10.10 -7.62
N LYS A 167 15.00 9.35 -8.57
CA LYS A 167 16.22 8.54 -8.37
C LYS A 167 17.36 9.40 -7.84
N GLU A 168 17.69 10.48 -8.53
CA GLU A 168 18.78 11.39 -8.13
C GLU A 168 18.58 11.94 -6.72
N VAL A 169 17.36 12.37 -6.40
CA VAL A 169 17.02 12.93 -5.09
C VAL A 169 17.09 11.87 -3.99
N VAL A 170 16.51 10.69 -4.21
CA VAL A 170 16.51 9.61 -3.23
C VAL A 170 17.94 9.14 -2.96
N GLU A 171 18.73 8.88 -3.99
CA GLU A 171 20.11 8.41 -3.84
C GLU A 171 20.98 9.43 -3.10
N ARG A 172 20.89 10.71 -3.49
CA ARG A 172 21.60 11.81 -2.82
C ARG A 172 21.20 11.94 -1.36
N LYS A 173 19.91 12.08 -1.08
CA LYS A 173 19.39 12.31 0.28
C LYS A 173 19.62 11.11 1.20
N LEU A 174 19.41 9.91 0.70
CA LEU A 174 19.65 8.69 1.47
C LEU A 174 21.14 8.51 1.76
N GLY A 175 22.01 8.80 0.79
CA GLY A 175 23.46 8.79 0.97
C GLY A 175 23.94 9.78 2.03
N LEU A 176 23.40 11.01 2.04
CA LEU A 176 23.68 12.01 3.08
C LEU A 176 23.17 11.56 4.45
N TRP A 177 21.93 11.06 4.52
CA TRP A 177 21.31 10.62 5.76
C TRP A 177 22.04 9.45 6.41
N ARG A 178 22.49 8.47 5.62
CA ARG A 178 23.24 7.29 6.11
C ARG A 178 24.58 7.62 6.78
N LYS A 179 25.14 8.81 6.55
CA LYS A 179 26.36 9.29 7.22
C LYS A 179 26.11 9.75 8.66
N ARG A 180 24.86 9.96 9.06
CA ARG A 180 24.50 10.33 10.45
C ARG A 180 24.73 9.13 11.39
N PRO A 181 25.19 9.36 12.63
CA PRO A 181 25.36 8.28 13.61
C PRO A 181 24.09 7.44 13.78
N GLY A 182 24.21 6.11 13.65
CA GLY A 182 23.10 5.18 13.79
C GLY A 182 22.17 5.05 12.58
N MET A 183 22.41 5.77 11.47
CA MET A 183 21.55 5.77 10.27
C MET A 183 22.11 4.94 9.10
N SER A 184 23.20 4.20 9.28
CA SER A 184 23.86 3.46 8.19
C SER A 184 22.96 2.44 7.47
N LYS A 185 21.94 1.92 8.16
CA LYS A 185 20.95 0.97 7.62
C LYS A 185 19.66 1.63 7.10
N ALA A 186 19.60 2.97 7.05
CA ALA A 186 18.41 3.67 6.58
C ALA A 186 18.05 3.25 5.14
N ARG A 187 16.76 3.16 4.85
CA ARG A 187 16.20 2.93 3.51
C ARG A 187 15.21 4.06 3.18
N ALA A 188 14.80 4.16 1.93
CA ALA A 188 13.77 5.12 1.53
C ALA A 188 12.36 4.53 1.69
N ILE A 189 11.41 5.34 2.16
CA ILE A 189 9.97 5.05 2.20
C ILE A 189 9.30 6.07 1.29
N LEU A 190 8.68 5.59 0.22
CA LEU A 190 7.96 6.42 -0.73
C LEU A 190 6.50 6.48 -0.32
N ILE A 191 5.96 7.69 -0.20
CA ILE A 191 4.54 7.94 0.04
C ILE A 191 4.03 8.72 -1.16
N ALA A 192 3.07 8.16 -1.90
CA ALA A 192 2.67 8.73 -3.17
C ALA A 192 1.14 8.82 -3.30
N HIS A 193 0.65 9.95 -3.81
CA HIS A 193 -0.76 10.18 -4.06
C HIS A 193 -1.04 10.16 -5.57
N SER A 194 -2.11 9.48 -5.99
CA SER A 194 -2.63 9.51 -7.37
C SER A 194 -1.50 9.20 -8.37
N MET A 195 -1.30 10.05 -9.39
CA MET A 195 -0.26 9.93 -10.42
C MET A 195 1.17 9.84 -9.86
N GLY A 196 1.46 10.43 -8.69
CA GLY A 196 2.78 10.32 -8.06
C GLY A 196 3.16 8.87 -7.74
N GLY A 197 2.17 7.98 -7.59
CA GLY A 197 2.43 6.55 -7.43
C GLY A 197 2.97 5.91 -8.71
N LEU A 198 2.60 6.39 -9.90
CA LEU A 198 3.17 5.90 -11.16
C LEU A 198 4.64 6.33 -11.31
N VAL A 199 4.96 7.57 -10.90
CA VAL A 199 6.35 8.06 -10.81
C VAL A 199 7.17 7.17 -9.86
N ALA A 200 6.66 6.95 -8.64
CA ALA A 200 7.32 6.12 -7.65
C ALA A 200 7.49 4.67 -8.13
N ARG A 201 6.50 4.12 -8.84
CA ARG A 201 6.57 2.77 -9.43
C ARG A 201 7.61 2.67 -10.52
N TYR A 202 7.71 3.65 -11.42
CA TYR A 202 8.73 3.63 -12.44
C TYR A 202 10.14 3.66 -11.83
N TYR A 203 10.38 4.54 -10.85
CA TYR A 203 11.64 4.56 -10.11
C TYR A 203 11.94 3.23 -9.41
N LEU A 204 10.96 2.71 -8.67
CA LEU A 204 11.10 1.52 -7.84
C LEU A 204 11.38 0.27 -8.70
N GLU A 205 10.61 0.10 -9.78
CA GLU A 205 10.60 -1.12 -10.59
C GLU A 205 11.61 -1.06 -11.74
N VAL A 206 11.62 0.03 -12.50
CA VAL A 206 12.40 0.16 -13.74
C VAL A 206 13.81 0.71 -13.47
N LEU A 207 13.93 1.74 -12.62
CA LEU A 207 15.20 2.42 -12.36
C LEU A 207 16.02 1.84 -11.19
N GLY A 208 15.59 0.68 -10.68
CA GLY A 208 16.31 -0.06 -9.63
C GLY A 208 16.10 0.47 -8.21
N GLY A 209 15.14 1.36 -7.98
CA GLY A 209 14.88 1.93 -6.65
C GLY A 209 14.54 0.90 -5.58
N TRP A 210 14.05 -0.28 -5.97
CA TRP A 210 13.67 -1.39 -5.08
C TRP A 210 14.77 -1.82 -4.10
N ASP A 211 16.05 -1.69 -4.47
CA ASP A 211 17.17 -2.04 -3.61
C ASP A 211 17.28 -1.05 -2.42
N SER A 212 17.14 0.23 -2.71
CA SER A 212 17.28 1.30 -1.71
C SER A 212 16.01 1.57 -0.89
N CYS A 213 14.84 1.13 -1.36
CA CYS A 213 13.54 1.43 -0.77
C CYS A 213 13.01 0.32 0.14
N ARG A 214 12.59 0.68 1.36
CA ARG A 214 11.89 -0.21 2.29
C ARG A 214 10.45 -0.49 1.83
N ALA A 215 9.74 0.55 1.42
CA ALA A 215 8.32 0.47 1.09
C ALA A 215 7.87 1.58 0.15
N LEU A 216 6.78 1.30 -0.58
CA LEU A 216 5.95 2.26 -1.29
C LEU A 216 4.52 2.19 -0.74
N ILE A 217 4.00 3.31 -0.25
CA ILE A 217 2.62 3.47 0.20
C ILE A 217 1.91 4.40 -0.80
N THR A 218 0.90 3.89 -1.51
CA THR A 218 0.14 4.69 -2.49
C THR A 218 -1.23 5.07 -1.95
N PHE A 219 -1.74 6.23 -2.34
CA PHE A 219 -3.10 6.69 -2.06
C PHE A 219 -3.84 6.90 -3.38
N GLY A 220 -4.78 6.02 -3.71
CA GLY A 220 -5.61 6.13 -4.91
C GLY A 220 -4.83 6.17 -6.22
N THR A 221 -3.68 5.50 -6.30
CA THR A 221 -2.88 5.53 -7.54
C THR A 221 -3.57 4.73 -8.65
N PRO A 222 -3.79 5.31 -9.84
CA PRO A 222 -4.40 4.60 -10.97
C PRO A 222 -3.39 3.69 -11.66
N HIS A 223 -3.02 2.58 -11.01
CA HIS A 223 -2.06 1.59 -11.53
C HIS A 223 -2.47 1.01 -12.88
N ARG A 224 -3.77 1.01 -13.20
CA ARG A 224 -4.29 0.57 -14.51
C ARG A 224 -5.00 1.68 -15.28
N GLY A 225 -4.89 2.93 -14.86
CA GLY A 225 -5.51 4.11 -15.48
C GLY A 225 -6.87 4.53 -14.90
N SER A 226 -7.40 5.66 -15.39
CA SER A 226 -8.67 6.26 -14.97
C SER A 226 -9.44 6.75 -16.19
N LEU A 227 -10.75 6.52 -16.19
CA LEU A 227 -11.65 6.98 -17.25
C LEU A 227 -11.73 8.52 -17.35
N ASN A 228 -11.40 9.26 -16.28
CA ASN A 228 -11.37 10.73 -16.33
C ASN A 228 -10.31 11.27 -17.29
N ALA A 229 -9.19 10.56 -17.47
CA ALA A 229 -8.17 10.92 -18.44
C ALA A 229 -8.68 10.74 -19.88
N LEU A 230 -9.41 9.65 -20.12
CA LEU A 230 -10.06 9.39 -21.42
C LEU A 230 -11.10 10.47 -21.73
N ASP A 231 -11.96 10.79 -20.77
CA ASP A 231 -12.97 11.85 -20.91
C ASP A 231 -12.32 13.20 -21.23
N SER A 232 -11.31 13.60 -20.47
CA SER A 232 -10.60 14.88 -20.67
C SER A 232 -9.91 14.97 -22.04
N LEU A 233 -9.31 13.89 -22.53
CA LEU A 233 -8.63 13.87 -23.82
C LEU A 233 -9.62 13.82 -25.01
N CYS A 234 -10.72 13.08 -24.88
CA CYS A 234 -11.66 12.86 -25.97
C CYS A 234 -12.75 13.94 -26.04
N ASN A 235 -13.34 14.32 -24.91
CA ASN A 235 -14.47 15.25 -24.83
C ASN A 235 -14.07 16.69 -24.51
N GLY A 236 -12.81 16.92 -24.14
CA GLY A 236 -12.28 18.21 -23.73
C GLY A 236 -12.23 18.36 -22.21
N HIS A 237 -11.55 19.42 -21.75
CA HIS A 237 -11.37 19.69 -20.34
C HIS A 237 -11.49 21.20 -20.08
N SER A 238 -12.27 21.59 -19.07
CA SER A 238 -12.44 22.99 -18.69
C SER A 238 -12.17 23.19 -17.20
N LEU A 239 -11.58 24.33 -16.86
CA LEU A 239 -11.41 24.78 -15.48
C LEU A 239 -12.24 26.04 -15.27
N GLY A 240 -13.41 25.90 -14.64
CA GLY A 240 -14.40 26.98 -14.61
C GLY A 240 -14.98 27.21 -16.00
N ARG A 241 -14.80 28.41 -16.56
CA ARG A 241 -15.25 28.78 -17.91
C ARG A 241 -14.12 28.74 -18.95
N ALA A 242 -12.88 28.52 -18.52
CA ALA A 242 -11.74 28.43 -19.43
C ALA A 242 -11.66 27.02 -20.04
N ASP A 243 -11.62 26.93 -21.38
CA ASP A 243 -11.30 25.70 -22.08
C ASP A 243 -9.79 25.43 -22.03
N LEU A 244 -9.42 24.30 -21.44
CA LEU A 244 -8.03 23.84 -21.32
C LEU A 244 -7.77 22.60 -22.17
N THR A 245 -8.65 22.26 -23.10
CA THR A 245 -8.61 21.02 -23.87
C THR A 245 -7.27 20.81 -24.55
N ASP A 246 -6.77 21.80 -25.30
CA ASP A 246 -5.49 21.68 -26.02
C ASP A 246 -4.28 21.66 -25.07
N ILE A 247 -4.37 22.38 -23.95
CA ILE A 247 -3.34 22.35 -22.90
C ILE A 247 -3.27 20.95 -22.30
N VAL A 248 -4.39 20.36 -21.90
CA VAL A 248 -4.46 19.01 -21.32
C VAL A 248 -4.01 17.95 -22.32
N ARG A 249 -4.39 18.08 -23.60
CA ARG A 249 -3.95 17.20 -24.70
C ARG A 249 -2.45 17.31 -25.00
N SER A 250 -1.77 18.37 -24.57
CA SER A 250 -0.32 18.50 -24.71
C SER A 250 0.46 17.65 -23.68
N PHE A 251 -0.17 17.26 -22.57
CA PHE A 251 0.51 16.59 -21.44
C PHE A 251 0.65 15.08 -21.64
N ASN A 252 1.88 14.58 -21.74
CA ASN A 252 2.14 13.15 -21.80
C ASN A 252 1.71 12.41 -20.52
N SER A 253 1.79 13.08 -19.36
CA SER A 253 1.33 12.52 -18.09
C SER A 253 -0.14 12.12 -18.11
N VAL A 254 -1.00 12.89 -18.80
CA VAL A 254 -2.45 12.62 -18.90
C VAL A 254 -2.70 11.39 -19.75
N TYR A 255 -1.95 11.18 -20.84
CA TYR A 255 -2.03 9.93 -21.60
C TYR A 255 -1.61 8.73 -20.76
N GLN A 256 -0.61 8.87 -19.88
CA GLN A 256 -0.17 7.82 -18.96
C GLN A 256 -1.18 7.48 -17.85
N LEU A 257 -2.24 8.29 -17.71
CA LEU A 257 -3.39 7.98 -16.86
C LEU A 257 -4.51 7.24 -17.60
N LEU A 258 -4.39 6.98 -18.92
CA LEU A 258 -5.39 6.22 -19.66
C LEU A 258 -5.49 4.77 -19.16
N PRO A 259 -6.70 4.17 -19.21
CA PRO A 259 -6.86 2.75 -18.96
C PRO A 259 -5.94 1.87 -19.80
N THR A 260 -5.34 0.86 -19.16
CA THR A 260 -4.40 -0.09 -19.80
C THR A 260 -5.06 -1.41 -20.24
N TYR A 261 -6.36 -1.52 -19.99
CA TYR A 261 -7.20 -2.68 -20.27
C TYR A 261 -8.44 -2.27 -21.08
N PRO A 262 -9.15 -3.22 -21.72
CA PRO A 262 -10.31 -2.90 -22.52
C PRO A 262 -11.42 -2.26 -21.68
N THR A 263 -11.70 -0.98 -21.93
CA THR A 263 -12.71 -0.20 -21.18
C THR A 263 -13.66 0.56 -22.09
N VAL A 264 -13.36 0.68 -23.39
CA VAL A 264 -14.13 1.49 -24.31
C VAL A 264 -14.89 0.60 -25.29
N ARG A 265 -16.21 0.59 -25.17
CA ARG A 265 -17.10 -0.17 -26.04
C ARG A 265 -17.19 0.49 -27.41
N VAL A 266 -16.73 -0.22 -28.44
CA VAL A 266 -16.80 0.15 -29.85
C VAL A 266 -17.63 -0.93 -30.56
N GLY A 267 -18.86 -0.60 -30.95
CA GLY A 267 -19.84 -1.62 -31.38
C GLY A 267 -20.16 -2.57 -30.22
N ASN A 268 -19.88 -3.86 -30.41
CA ASN A 268 -20.13 -4.91 -29.42
C ASN A 268 -18.88 -5.36 -28.63
N GLU A 269 -17.72 -4.73 -28.88
CA GLU A 269 -16.45 -5.14 -28.28
C GLU A 269 -15.89 -4.03 -27.38
N TYR A 270 -15.21 -4.41 -26.29
CA TYR A 270 -14.39 -3.50 -25.52
C TYR A 270 -12.98 -3.42 -26.12
N ARG A 271 -12.47 -2.21 -26.27
CA ARG A 271 -11.11 -1.90 -26.70
C ARG A 271 -10.38 -1.07 -25.66
N ARG A 272 -9.05 -1.11 -25.70
CA ARG A 272 -8.21 -0.20 -24.90
C ARG A 272 -8.24 1.20 -25.52
N PRO A 273 -8.10 2.26 -24.73
CA PRO A 273 -7.88 3.62 -25.24
C PRO A 273 -6.78 3.72 -26.30
N ALA A 274 -5.66 2.99 -26.13
CA ALA A 274 -4.54 2.99 -27.08
C ALA A 274 -4.84 2.32 -28.43
N GLU A 275 -5.98 1.64 -28.55
CA GLU A 275 -6.46 0.97 -29.77
C GLU A 275 -7.52 1.80 -30.50
N LEU A 276 -7.92 2.95 -29.95
CA LEU A 276 -8.93 3.82 -30.54
C LEU A 276 -8.35 4.68 -31.66
N ASP A 277 -9.17 4.90 -32.68
CA ASP A 277 -8.90 5.75 -33.84
C ASP A 277 -10.05 6.73 -34.06
N GLY A 278 -9.82 7.79 -34.84
CA GLY A 278 -10.89 8.65 -35.35
C GLY A 278 -11.53 9.61 -34.33
N ILE A 279 -10.94 9.77 -33.15
CA ILE A 279 -11.40 10.73 -32.14
C ILE A 279 -10.64 12.07 -32.32
N PRO A 280 -11.31 13.18 -32.63
CA PRO A 280 -10.66 14.47 -32.85
C PRO A 280 -9.83 14.95 -31.65
N GLY A 281 -8.57 15.29 -31.90
CA GLY A 281 -7.63 15.80 -30.89
C GLY A 281 -7.05 14.74 -29.93
N PHE A 282 -7.51 13.50 -29.99
CA PHE A 282 -6.92 12.38 -29.26
C PHE A 282 -5.75 11.80 -30.05
N SER A 283 -4.55 11.78 -29.46
CA SER A 283 -3.37 11.21 -30.11
C SER A 283 -3.21 9.73 -29.80
N LYS A 284 -3.49 8.87 -30.81
CA LYS A 284 -3.25 7.43 -30.71
C LYS A 284 -1.79 7.08 -30.43
N SER A 285 -0.84 7.77 -31.07
CA SER A 285 0.59 7.52 -30.85
C SER A 285 1.01 7.81 -29.41
N ARG A 286 0.52 8.91 -28.81
CA ARG A 286 0.75 9.21 -27.39
C ARG A 286 0.07 8.20 -26.47
N ALA A 287 -1.13 7.74 -26.79
CA ALA A 287 -1.82 6.69 -26.04
C ALA A 287 -1.06 5.34 -26.09
N GLN A 288 -0.47 5.00 -27.24
CA GLN A 288 0.38 3.80 -27.39
C GLN A 288 1.69 3.94 -26.61
N ALA A 289 2.35 5.10 -26.65
CA ALA A 289 3.54 5.38 -25.85
C ALA A 289 3.25 5.32 -24.33
N ALA A 290 2.08 5.81 -23.93
CA ALA A 290 1.60 5.69 -22.55
C ALA A 290 1.30 4.24 -22.14
N LEU A 291 0.75 3.41 -23.03
CA LEU A 291 0.59 1.98 -22.76
C LEU A 291 1.95 1.29 -22.61
N ALA A 292 2.94 1.64 -23.45
CA ALA A 292 4.30 1.14 -23.36
C ALA A 292 4.97 1.47 -22.02
N PHE A 293 4.74 2.68 -21.47
CA PHE A 293 5.18 3.05 -20.11
C PHE A 293 4.70 2.07 -19.04
N HIS A 294 3.43 1.67 -19.09
CA HIS A 294 2.88 0.70 -18.14
C HIS A 294 3.43 -0.72 -18.37
N HIS A 295 3.74 -1.08 -19.63
CA HIS A 295 4.42 -2.33 -19.94
C HIS A 295 5.84 -2.38 -19.37
N GLU A 296 6.62 -1.30 -19.46
CA GLU A 296 7.96 -1.22 -18.87
C GLU A 296 7.94 -1.54 -17.36
N ILE A 297 6.99 -0.97 -16.61
CA ILE A 297 6.81 -1.25 -15.18
C ILE A 297 6.46 -2.72 -14.96
N ARG A 298 5.50 -3.27 -15.72
CA ARG A 298 5.05 -4.66 -15.60
C ARG A 298 6.17 -5.65 -15.89
N ASP A 299 6.92 -5.41 -16.96
CA ASP A 299 8.00 -6.27 -17.40
C ASP A 299 9.17 -6.23 -16.40
N ALA A 300 9.44 -5.06 -15.81
CA ALA A 300 10.44 -4.93 -14.74
C ALA A 300 10.05 -5.73 -13.48
N ILE A 301 8.78 -5.69 -13.07
CA ILE A 301 8.27 -6.49 -11.95
C ILE A 301 8.42 -7.99 -12.26
N ALA A 302 8.03 -8.42 -13.45
CA ALA A 302 8.13 -9.81 -13.88
C ALA A 302 9.58 -10.32 -13.89
N ARG A 303 10.55 -9.48 -14.30
CA ARG A 303 11.97 -9.83 -14.30
C ARG A 303 12.59 -9.96 -12.90
N ARG A 304 12.12 -9.20 -11.91
CA ARG A 304 12.73 -9.18 -10.56
C ARG A 304 12.42 -10.43 -9.72
N GLY A 305 11.28 -11.08 -9.92
CA GLY A 305 10.85 -12.21 -9.08
C GLY A 305 10.46 -11.81 -7.64
N ALA A 306 10.65 -12.72 -6.68
CA ALA A 306 10.06 -12.64 -5.33
C ALA A 306 10.65 -11.58 -4.38
N SER A 307 11.79 -10.96 -4.69
CA SER A 307 12.41 -9.90 -3.86
C SER A 307 11.79 -8.53 -4.13
N ALA A 308 10.47 -8.42 -3.97
CA ALA A 308 9.75 -7.17 -4.17
C ALA A 308 9.79 -6.27 -2.92
N PRO A 309 9.97 -4.94 -3.08
CA PRO A 309 9.73 -3.99 -2.00
C PRO A 309 8.26 -4.04 -1.58
N ALA A 310 7.98 -3.76 -0.31
CA ALA A 310 6.61 -3.76 0.18
C ALA A 310 5.81 -2.62 -0.47
N VAL A 311 4.83 -2.97 -1.32
CA VAL A 311 3.90 -2.02 -1.93
C VAL A 311 2.55 -2.15 -1.23
N THR A 312 2.10 -1.07 -0.59
CA THR A 312 0.84 -1.01 0.13
C THR A 312 -0.09 0.01 -0.52
N PRO A 313 -1.09 -0.43 -1.31
CA PRO A 313 -2.06 0.48 -1.91
C PRO A 313 -3.18 0.81 -0.93
N ILE A 314 -3.33 2.09 -0.57
CA ILE A 314 -4.52 2.64 0.10
C ILE A 314 -5.54 2.99 -0.99
N VAL A 315 -6.66 2.32 -0.97
CA VAL A 315 -7.67 2.34 -2.05
C VAL A 315 -8.94 2.99 -1.54
N GLY A 316 -9.38 4.04 -2.24
CA GLY A 316 -10.68 4.65 -1.99
C GLY A 316 -11.81 3.84 -2.63
N THR A 317 -12.92 3.68 -1.91
CA THR A 317 -14.07 2.88 -2.34
C THR A 317 -15.40 3.61 -2.07
N LEU A 318 -16.48 2.99 -2.51
CA LEU A 318 -17.88 3.38 -2.30
C LEU A 318 -18.25 4.77 -2.85
N GLN A 319 -17.43 5.32 -3.75
CA GLN A 319 -17.76 6.53 -4.48
C GLN A 319 -18.16 6.19 -5.93
N PRO A 320 -19.18 6.86 -6.48
CA PRO A 320 -19.57 6.64 -7.87
C PRO A 320 -18.42 7.00 -8.82
N THR A 321 -17.95 6.01 -9.58
CA THR A 321 -16.73 6.11 -10.40
C THR A 321 -17.00 5.54 -11.79
N ALA A 322 -16.51 6.19 -12.84
CA ALA A 322 -16.62 5.66 -14.19
C ALA A 322 -15.76 4.40 -14.36
N GLN A 323 -16.37 3.32 -14.84
CA GLN A 323 -15.77 1.99 -14.97
C GLN A 323 -15.45 1.63 -16.43
N SER A 324 -16.24 2.16 -17.35
CA SER A 324 -16.11 1.93 -18.79
C SER A 324 -16.59 3.17 -19.55
N ALA A 325 -16.52 3.10 -20.88
CA ALA A 325 -17.08 4.10 -21.74
C ALA A 325 -17.63 3.50 -23.02
N ARG A 326 -18.46 4.22 -23.76
CA ARG A 326 -18.89 3.86 -25.12
C ARG A 326 -18.46 4.95 -26.10
N LEU A 327 -17.90 4.54 -27.24
CA LEU A 327 -17.62 5.45 -28.35
C LEU A 327 -18.87 5.53 -29.24
N GLU A 328 -19.42 6.74 -29.39
CA GLU A 328 -20.54 7.03 -30.30
C GLU A 328 -20.16 8.24 -31.17
N GLY A 329 -20.08 8.04 -32.49
CA GLY A 329 -19.55 9.05 -33.39
C GLY A 329 -18.12 9.45 -33.02
N ASN A 330 -17.93 10.71 -32.66
CA ASN A 330 -16.63 11.28 -32.26
C ASN A 330 -16.55 11.58 -30.75
N ARG A 331 -17.51 11.12 -29.95
CA ARG A 331 -17.58 11.38 -28.50
C ARG A 331 -17.53 10.10 -27.71
N VAL A 332 -16.99 10.21 -26.50
CA VAL A 332 -16.90 9.07 -25.58
C VAL A 332 -17.89 9.31 -24.44
N HIS A 333 -18.77 8.36 -24.17
CA HIS A 333 -19.78 8.44 -23.11
C HIS A 333 -19.34 7.58 -21.92
N MET A 334 -19.03 8.19 -20.78
CA MET A 334 -18.62 7.48 -19.58
C MET A 334 -19.78 6.67 -19.00
N SER A 335 -19.50 5.44 -18.56
CA SER A 335 -20.45 4.58 -17.85
C SER A 335 -19.86 4.08 -16.53
N ARG A 336 -20.75 3.73 -15.59
CA ARG A 336 -20.42 3.04 -14.34
C ARG A 336 -20.50 1.51 -14.47
N ASP A 337 -20.86 1.02 -15.65
CA ASP A 337 -20.91 -0.42 -15.91
C ASP A 337 -19.50 -0.98 -16.04
N LEU A 338 -19.25 -2.11 -15.38
CA LEU A 338 -18.01 -2.85 -15.55
C LEU A 338 -17.87 -3.32 -17.01
N PRO A 339 -16.65 -3.27 -17.58
CA PRO A 339 -16.37 -3.78 -18.92
C PRO A 339 -16.27 -5.31 -18.93
N LEU A 340 -17.36 -5.97 -18.54
CA LEU A 340 -17.51 -7.42 -18.50
C LEU A 340 -18.57 -7.87 -19.50
N SER A 341 -18.42 -9.08 -20.04
CA SER A 341 -19.48 -9.78 -20.75
C SER A 341 -20.59 -10.23 -19.79
N ASP A 342 -21.78 -10.52 -20.34
CA ASP A 342 -22.90 -11.02 -19.54
C ASP A 342 -22.56 -12.34 -18.82
N ALA A 343 -21.79 -13.22 -19.47
CA ALA A 343 -21.33 -14.47 -18.87
C ALA A 343 -20.37 -14.24 -17.69
N GLU A 344 -19.40 -13.33 -17.83
CA GLU A 344 -18.48 -12.96 -16.73
C GLU A 344 -19.23 -12.31 -15.57
N ARG A 345 -20.19 -11.42 -15.86
CA ARG A 345 -21.03 -10.79 -14.84
C ARG A 345 -21.91 -11.82 -14.12
N GLN A 346 -22.47 -12.79 -14.83
CA GLN A 346 -23.26 -13.87 -14.24
C GLN A 346 -22.40 -14.77 -13.34
N GLN A 347 -21.18 -15.09 -13.77
CA GLN A 347 -20.24 -15.90 -12.99
C GLN A 347 -19.79 -15.17 -11.71
N LEU A 348 -19.58 -13.87 -11.79
CA LEU A 348 -19.18 -13.03 -10.66
C LEU A 348 -20.32 -12.85 -9.64
N GLY A 349 -21.57 -12.77 -10.12
CA GLY A 349 -22.72 -12.45 -9.30
C GLY A 349 -22.89 -10.95 -9.09
N GLU A 350 -24.14 -10.51 -8.88
CA GLU A 350 -24.49 -9.09 -8.87
C GLU A 350 -23.82 -8.30 -7.74
N LYS A 351 -23.78 -8.84 -6.52
CA LYS A 351 -23.21 -8.15 -5.37
C LYS A 351 -21.70 -7.91 -5.50
N ASP A 352 -20.97 -8.89 -6.02
CA ASP A 352 -19.53 -8.78 -6.24
C ASP A 352 -19.25 -7.83 -7.42
N ALA A 353 -20.10 -7.85 -8.46
CA ALA A 353 -20.05 -6.86 -9.53
C ALA A 353 -20.30 -5.43 -9.04
N GLU A 354 -21.26 -5.22 -8.15
CA GLU A 354 -21.51 -3.90 -7.53
C GLU A 354 -20.33 -3.43 -6.69
N TRP A 355 -19.72 -4.33 -5.91
CA TRP A 355 -18.52 -4.02 -5.15
C TRP A 355 -17.34 -3.67 -6.06
N LEU A 356 -17.09 -4.46 -7.11
CA LEU A 356 -16.02 -4.20 -8.07
C LEU A 356 -16.22 -2.92 -8.89
N ALA A 357 -17.47 -2.53 -9.13
CA ALA A 357 -17.85 -1.28 -9.80
C ALA A 357 -17.64 -0.02 -8.92
N THR A 358 -17.03 -0.18 -7.75
CA THR A 358 -16.72 0.92 -6.84
C THR A 358 -15.42 1.65 -7.20
N GLY A 359 -15.13 2.73 -6.48
CA GLY A 359 -13.90 3.50 -6.59
C GLY A 359 -13.93 4.73 -5.68
N ASP A 360 -13.04 5.68 -5.95
CA ASP A 360 -12.87 6.90 -5.15
C ASP A 360 -13.45 8.16 -5.82
N GLY A 361 -14.23 7.98 -6.89
CA GLY A 361 -14.80 9.05 -7.70
C GLY A 361 -13.90 9.51 -8.84
N THR A 362 -12.69 8.95 -8.95
CA THR A 362 -11.74 9.20 -10.05
C THR A 362 -11.11 7.91 -10.54
N VAL A 363 -10.64 7.08 -9.62
CA VAL A 363 -9.93 5.83 -9.90
C VAL A 363 -10.84 4.64 -9.54
N PRO A 364 -11.11 3.75 -10.51
CA PRO A 364 -11.78 2.49 -10.24
C PRO A 364 -11.05 1.68 -9.17
N PHE A 365 -11.80 0.98 -8.31
CA PHE A 365 -11.22 0.07 -7.31
C PHE A 365 -10.22 -0.91 -7.92
N SER A 366 -10.59 -1.53 -9.04
CA SER A 366 -9.75 -2.49 -9.77
C SER A 366 -8.48 -1.89 -10.37
N SER A 367 -8.45 -0.58 -10.57
CA SER A 367 -7.29 0.17 -11.07
C SER A 367 -6.39 0.69 -9.95
N ALA A 368 -6.95 0.91 -8.75
CA ALA A 368 -6.20 1.34 -7.58
C ALA A 368 -5.31 0.24 -6.98
N ILE A 369 -5.46 -1.01 -7.44
CA ILE A 369 -4.69 -2.18 -7.00
C ILE A 369 -3.63 -2.50 -8.08
N PRO A 370 -2.33 -2.55 -7.75
CA PRO A 370 -1.29 -3.00 -8.68
C PRO A 370 -1.56 -4.42 -9.18
N ALA A 371 -1.17 -4.71 -10.43
CA ALA A 371 -1.57 -5.96 -11.08
C ALA A 371 -1.05 -7.20 -10.35
N GLU A 372 0.19 -7.16 -9.87
CA GLU A 372 0.83 -8.23 -9.11
C GLU A 372 0.23 -8.47 -7.72
N LEU A 373 -0.62 -7.54 -7.25
CA LEU A 373 -1.33 -7.63 -5.97
C LEU A 373 -2.80 -8.07 -6.16
N SER A 374 -3.21 -8.50 -7.35
CA SER A 374 -4.63 -8.84 -7.62
C SER A 374 -5.12 -10.10 -6.90
N THR A 375 -4.22 -11.02 -6.53
CA THR A 375 -4.55 -12.31 -5.90
C THR A 375 -4.11 -12.41 -4.45
N ALA A 376 -3.41 -11.41 -3.93
CA ALA A 376 -2.88 -11.44 -2.58
C ALA A 376 -3.85 -10.84 -1.56
N SER A 377 -3.86 -11.41 -0.35
CA SER A 377 -4.73 -10.95 0.73
C SER A 377 -4.15 -9.70 1.39
N TYR A 378 -4.61 -8.52 0.97
CA TYR A 378 -4.30 -7.26 1.63
C TYR A 378 -5.37 -6.93 2.66
N LEU A 379 -5.04 -7.13 3.93
CA LEU A 379 -5.92 -6.74 5.02
C LEU A 379 -5.95 -5.20 5.14
N ASP A 380 -7.16 -4.65 5.19
CA ASP A 380 -7.51 -3.32 5.69
C ASP A 380 -7.17 -2.08 4.85
N THR A 381 -6.83 -2.14 3.56
CA THR A 381 -6.45 -0.93 2.79
C THR A 381 -7.58 -0.20 2.07
N TYR A 382 -8.83 -0.62 2.27
CA TYR A 382 -10.02 -0.07 1.61
C TYR A 382 -10.72 0.96 2.49
N HIS A 383 -10.97 2.16 1.97
CA HIS A 383 -11.60 3.23 2.73
C HIS A 383 -12.63 3.99 1.89
N SER A 384 -13.81 4.19 2.46
CA SER A 384 -14.83 5.03 1.83
C SER A 384 -14.41 6.50 1.88
N ALA A 385 -13.83 6.99 0.79
CA ALA A 385 -13.31 8.35 0.68
C ALA A 385 -13.18 8.75 -0.79
N LYS A 386 -13.33 10.05 -1.05
CA LYS A 386 -13.07 10.63 -2.38
C LYS A 386 -11.57 10.75 -2.64
N HIS A 387 -11.18 10.62 -3.91
CA HIS A 387 -9.80 10.64 -4.40
C HIS A 387 -8.95 11.74 -3.75
N ALA A 388 -9.36 12.99 -3.91
CA ALA A 388 -8.61 14.16 -3.44
C ALA A 388 -8.53 14.28 -1.90
N TRP A 389 -9.36 13.53 -1.17
CA TRP A 389 -9.38 13.51 0.30
C TRP A 389 -8.52 12.39 0.91
N LEU A 390 -8.12 11.39 0.12
CA LEU A 390 -7.33 10.26 0.62
C LEU A 390 -6.07 10.68 1.40
N PRO A 391 -5.22 11.61 0.93
CA PRO A 391 -4.03 12.03 1.68
C PRO A 391 -4.33 13.00 2.83
N ALA A 392 -5.58 13.43 3.01
CA ALA A 392 -6.00 14.33 4.09
C ALA A 392 -6.90 13.64 5.14
N ASN A 393 -7.33 12.41 4.89
CA ASN A 393 -8.24 11.69 5.77
C ASN A 393 -7.57 11.28 7.08
N ALA A 394 -8.10 11.72 8.22
CA ALA A 394 -7.51 11.48 9.54
C ALA A 394 -7.29 9.99 9.87
N VAL A 395 -8.24 9.12 9.53
CA VAL A 395 -8.13 7.67 9.77
C VAL A 395 -7.01 7.06 8.93
N LEU A 396 -6.91 7.48 7.66
CA LEU A 396 -5.83 7.06 6.78
C LEU A 396 -4.46 7.56 7.24
N LEU A 397 -4.39 8.78 7.77
CA LEU A 397 -3.16 9.35 8.30
C LEU A 397 -2.72 8.66 9.59
N GLU A 398 -3.65 8.29 10.47
CA GLU A 398 -3.36 7.46 11.64
C GLU A 398 -2.82 6.08 11.24
N LYS A 399 -3.44 5.46 10.23
CA LYS A 399 -2.95 4.20 9.65
C LYS A 399 -1.56 4.36 9.05
N LEU A 400 -1.32 5.41 8.28
CA LEU A 400 0.00 5.73 7.72
C LEU A 400 1.05 5.83 8.83
N CYS A 401 0.79 6.63 9.86
CA CYS A 401 1.70 6.78 10.99
C CYS A 401 1.92 5.46 11.74
N SER A 402 0.91 4.61 11.84
CA SER A 402 1.04 3.27 12.44
C SER A 402 1.91 2.35 11.59
N MET A 403 1.76 2.36 10.26
CA MET A 403 2.62 1.60 9.34
C MET A 403 4.07 2.07 9.41
N LEU A 404 4.30 3.39 9.38
CA LEU A 404 5.62 3.98 9.50
C LEU A 404 6.26 3.62 10.85
N THR A 405 5.50 3.71 11.95
CA THR A 405 5.95 3.28 13.28
C THR A 405 6.41 1.83 13.28
N ARG A 406 5.59 0.92 12.74
CA ARG A 406 5.92 -0.51 12.66
C ARG A 406 7.22 -0.75 11.88
N MET A 407 7.42 -0.03 10.78
CA MET A 407 8.66 -0.12 10.00
C MET A 407 9.89 0.32 10.81
N GLN A 408 9.74 1.27 11.73
CA GLN A 408 10.82 1.72 12.61
C GLN A 408 11.07 0.81 13.82
N THR A 409 10.18 -0.16 14.09
CA THR A 409 10.29 -1.09 15.24
C THR A 409 10.46 -2.54 14.83
N ALA A 410 10.61 -2.84 13.53
CA ALA A 410 10.69 -4.21 13.02
C ALA A 410 11.79 -5.03 13.74
N ASP A 411 13.01 -4.50 13.82
CA ASP A 411 14.15 -5.15 14.50
C ASP A 411 13.90 -5.41 16.00
N VAL A 412 12.97 -4.68 16.63
CA VAL A 412 12.58 -4.89 18.03
C VAL A 412 11.45 -5.91 18.13
N LEU A 413 10.48 -5.87 17.19
CA LEU A 413 9.44 -6.88 17.08
C LEU A 413 10.00 -8.27 16.82
N ASP A 414 11.08 -8.38 16.05
CA ASP A 414 11.80 -9.65 15.85
C ASP A 414 12.37 -10.19 17.16
N LYS A 415 12.71 -9.33 18.13
CA LYS A 415 13.11 -9.77 19.49
C LYS A 415 11.93 -10.31 20.30
N PHE A 416 10.72 -9.80 20.06
CA PHE A 416 9.48 -10.28 20.67
C PHE A 416 8.92 -11.53 19.99
N GLN A 417 9.41 -11.92 18.81
CA GLN A 417 9.21 -13.26 18.26
C GLN A 417 9.94 -14.34 19.09
N GLY A 418 10.65 -13.94 20.16
CA GLY A 418 11.28 -14.85 21.09
C GLY A 418 12.41 -15.61 20.42
N GLY A 419 13.38 -14.90 19.85
CA GLY A 419 14.60 -15.53 19.34
C GLY A 419 14.33 -16.72 18.44
N LEU A 420 13.65 -16.51 17.31
CA LEU A 420 14.03 -17.29 16.13
C LEU A 420 15.39 -16.75 15.71
N GLU A 421 16.43 -17.21 16.39
CA GLU A 421 17.78 -17.17 15.86
C GLU A 421 17.69 -17.68 14.43
N ALA A 422 18.25 -16.94 13.47
CA ALA A 422 18.60 -17.53 12.18
C ALA A 422 19.27 -18.87 12.49
N PRO A 423 18.99 -19.96 11.74
CA PRO A 423 19.54 -21.27 12.05
C PRO A 423 21.05 -21.28 11.79
N GLU A 424 21.84 -20.66 12.66
CA GLU A 424 22.97 -21.37 13.21
C GLU A 424 22.37 -22.60 13.86
N GLN A 425 22.82 -23.76 13.41
CA GLN A 425 22.40 -25.05 13.92
C GLN A 425 22.79 -25.18 15.41
N LEU A 426 22.08 -24.50 16.32
CA LEU A 426 21.92 -24.96 17.69
C LEU A 426 20.89 -26.06 17.65
N ALA A 427 21.34 -27.18 17.11
CA ALA A 427 20.58 -28.39 17.04
C ALA A 427 20.26 -28.79 18.49
N GLN A 428 19.03 -28.56 18.93
CA GLN A 428 18.63 -28.84 20.30
C GLN A 428 18.80 -30.35 20.55
N PRO A 429 19.30 -30.77 21.72
CA PRO A 429 19.41 -32.18 22.04
C PRO A 429 18.02 -32.80 22.01
N ALA A 430 17.84 -33.85 21.22
CA ALA A 430 16.58 -34.57 21.08
C ALA A 430 16.79 -36.05 21.39
N LEU A 431 15.77 -36.69 21.97
CA LEU A 431 15.77 -38.12 22.21
C LEU A 431 14.97 -38.79 21.09
N SER A 432 15.61 -39.67 20.33
CA SER A 432 14.96 -40.59 19.41
C SER A 432 14.80 -41.93 20.12
N VAL A 433 13.59 -42.49 20.11
CA VAL A 433 13.27 -43.74 20.79
C VAL A 433 12.70 -44.72 19.78
N GLU A 434 13.25 -45.92 19.75
CA GLU A 434 12.72 -47.07 19.03
C GLU A 434 12.16 -48.05 20.07
N LEU A 435 10.83 -48.19 20.08
CA LEU A 435 10.07 -49.11 20.91
C LEU A 435 8.86 -49.54 20.09
N ASP A 436 8.67 -50.84 19.86
CA ASP A 436 7.45 -51.29 19.16
C ASP A 436 6.25 -51.18 20.10
N ASN A 437 5.23 -50.45 19.66
CA ASN A 437 4.05 -50.10 20.46
C ASN A 437 3.09 -51.29 20.72
N LEU A 438 3.35 -52.46 20.11
CA LEU A 438 2.61 -53.69 20.35
C LEU A 438 3.59 -54.82 20.70
N GLN A 439 3.42 -55.43 21.86
CA GLN A 439 4.29 -56.50 22.40
C GLN A 439 3.46 -57.69 22.86
N TYR A 440 4.06 -58.88 22.90
CA TYR A 440 3.42 -60.08 23.41
C TYR A 440 3.93 -60.42 24.81
N ALA A 441 3.03 -60.79 25.72
CA ALA A 441 3.37 -61.17 27.07
C ALA A 441 4.37 -62.33 27.09
N GLY A 442 5.36 -62.27 27.98
CA GLY A 442 6.44 -63.24 28.05
C GLY A 442 7.60 -63.01 27.06
N THR A 443 7.48 -62.07 26.12
CA THR A 443 8.61 -61.63 25.30
C THR A 443 9.32 -60.42 25.94
N PRO A 444 10.67 -60.35 25.92
CA PRO A 444 11.39 -59.18 26.42
C PRO A 444 11.11 -57.95 25.55
N ILE A 445 10.68 -56.86 26.18
CA ILE A 445 10.38 -55.60 25.50
C ILE A 445 11.71 -54.88 25.24
N ALA A 446 12.12 -54.86 23.97
CA ALA A 446 13.34 -54.19 23.55
C ALA A 446 13.08 -52.70 23.34
N VAL A 447 13.99 -51.86 23.85
CA VAL A 447 13.99 -50.42 23.62
C VAL A 447 15.38 -49.97 23.22
N ARG A 448 15.45 -49.07 22.25
CA ARG A 448 16.66 -48.33 21.90
C ARG A 448 16.38 -46.85 21.94
N ALA A 449 17.38 -46.09 22.38
CA ALA A 449 17.32 -44.65 22.44
C ALA A 449 18.61 -44.05 21.88
N ARG A 450 18.49 -42.97 21.12
CA ARG A 450 19.61 -42.19 20.60
C ARG A 450 19.42 -40.73 20.94
N ILE A 451 20.49 -40.06 21.36
CA ILE A 451 20.45 -38.63 21.63
C ILE A 451 21.06 -37.92 20.41
N ILE A 452 20.23 -37.16 19.73
CA ILE A 452 20.62 -36.36 18.57
C ILE A 452 21.10 -35.01 19.10
N ASN A 453 22.20 -34.49 18.56
CA ASN A 453 22.80 -33.20 18.92
C ASN A 453 23.26 -33.10 20.39
N GLN A 454 23.87 -34.18 20.89
CA GLN A 454 24.38 -34.26 22.26
C GLN A 454 25.53 -33.29 22.51
N GLN A 455 25.32 -32.27 23.36
CA GLN A 455 26.35 -31.29 23.74
C GLN A 455 26.97 -31.54 25.13
N ALA A 456 26.41 -32.44 25.94
CA ALA A 456 26.89 -32.80 27.27
C ALA A 456 26.61 -34.26 27.62
N ASP A 457 27.26 -34.79 28.66
CA ASP A 457 26.98 -36.14 29.19
C ASP A 457 25.53 -36.22 29.76
N PRO A 458 24.64 -37.05 29.18
CA PRO A 458 23.24 -37.17 29.58
C PRO A 458 23.06 -37.90 30.92
N GLY A 459 24.12 -38.51 31.45
CA GLY A 459 24.02 -39.47 32.55
C GLY A 459 23.44 -40.79 32.05
N HIS A 460 22.45 -41.34 32.77
CA HIS A 460 21.77 -42.56 32.35
C HIS A 460 20.44 -42.27 31.65
N VAL A 461 20.08 -43.12 30.68
CA VAL A 461 18.78 -43.13 30.01
C VAL A 461 17.88 -44.16 30.69
N LEU A 462 16.64 -43.79 30.95
CA LEU A 462 15.68 -44.61 31.70
C LEU A 462 14.38 -44.76 30.90
N LEU A 463 13.94 -46.00 30.70
CA LEU A 463 12.57 -46.31 30.31
C LEU A 463 11.71 -46.48 31.58
N THR A 464 10.54 -45.85 31.60
CA THR A 464 9.49 -46.08 32.59
C THR A 464 8.19 -46.49 31.90
N LEU A 465 7.69 -47.70 32.18
CA LEU A 465 6.34 -48.13 31.81
C LEU A 465 5.37 -47.90 32.97
N ALA A 466 4.21 -47.34 32.67
CA ALA A 466 3.23 -46.91 33.66
C ALA A 466 1.81 -47.32 33.27
N SER A 467 1.12 -48.09 34.13
CA SER A 467 -0.30 -48.42 33.97
C SER A 467 -1.00 -48.35 35.32
N GLY A 468 -1.87 -47.34 35.50
CA GLY A 468 -2.47 -47.03 36.81
C GLY A 468 -1.41 -46.80 37.89
N ARG A 469 -1.42 -47.60 38.97
CA ARG A 469 -0.41 -47.58 40.04
C ARG A 469 0.83 -48.43 39.76
N LYS A 470 0.81 -49.29 38.73
CA LYS A 470 1.96 -50.13 38.37
C LYS A 470 3.00 -49.32 37.62
N ARG A 471 4.27 -49.53 37.95
CA ARG A 471 5.43 -48.87 37.34
C ARG A 471 6.54 -49.90 37.14
N TYR A 472 7.09 -49.97 35.93
CA TYR A 472 8.26 -50.77 35.60
C TYR A 472 9.34 -49.83 35.09
N LYS A 473 10.58 -50.02 35.52
CA LYS A 473 11.70 -49.15 35.15
C LYS A 473 12.85 -49.98 34.64
N LEU A 474 13.48 -49.51 33.57
CA LEU A 474 14.67 -50.12 33.00
C LEU A 474 15.68 -49.01 32.72
N ARG A 475 16.88 -49.16 33.29
CA ARG A 475 18.04 -48.35 32.90
C ARG A 475 18.61 -48.92 31.61
N LEU A 476 18.79 -48.07 30.61
CA LEU A 476 19.37 -48.46 29.33
C LEU A 476 20.89 -48.34 29.41
N GLU A 477 21.57 -49.31 28.80
CA GLU A 477 23.02 -49.37 28.78
C GLU A 477 23.56 -48.88 27.42
N PRO A 478 24.71 -48.19 27.38
CA PRO A 478 25.32 -47.76 26.12
C PRO A 478 25.66 -48.96 25.21
N ASP A 479 25.34 -48.88 23.92
CA ASP A 479 25.57 -49.98 22.96
C ASP A 479 26.43 -49.60 21.74
N GLY A 480 27.08 -48.43 21.79
CA GLY A 480 27.98 -47.91 20.75
C GLY A 480 27.30 -46.96 19.75
N GLU A 481 26.01 -47.15 19.49
CA GLU A 481 25.20 -46.29 18.60
C GLU A 481 24.17 -45.45 19.39
N GLY A 482 23.94 -45.78 20.66
CA GLY A 482 23.09 -45.05 21.60
C GLY A 482 23.00 -45.79 22.92
N TRP A 483 21.77 -46.01 23.39
CA TRP A 483 21.45 -46.78 24.58
C TRP A 483 20.39 -47.82 24.26
N SER A 484 20.52 -49.03 24.80
CA SER A 484 19.51 -50.06 24.65
C SER A 484 19.32 -50.90 25.90
N GLY A 485 18.20 -51.62 25.94
CA GLY A 485 17.89 -52.52 27.02
C GLY A 485 16.66 -53.38 26.72
N ARG A 486 16.46 -54.41 27.55
CA ARG A 486 15.31 -55.31 27.46
C ARG A 486 14.62 -55.41 28.82
N LEU A 487 13.31 -55.19 28.84
CA LEU A 487 12.48 -55.30 30.04
C LEU A 487 11.64 -56.56 29.97
N GLU A 488 11.82 -57.44 30.95
CA GLU A 488 11.13 -58.73 31.02
C GLU A 488 9.95 -58.69 32.02
N GLY A 489 9.01 -59.62 31.84
CA GLY A 489 7.95 -59.87 32.84
C GLY A 489 6.87 -58.79 32.93
N VAL A 490 6.65 -58.01 31.86
CA VAL A 490 5.56 -57.04 31.78
C VAL A 490 4.25 -57.77 31.44
N PRO A 491 3.22 -57.74 32.32
CA PRO A 491 1.97 -58.46 32.07
C PRO A 491 1.11 -57.75 31.01
N PRO A 492 0.12 -58.44 30.41
CA PRO A 492 -0.80 -57.83 29.45
C PRO A 492 -1.47 -56.55 29.98
N GLY A 493 -1.58 -55.55 29.11
CA GLY A 493 -2.21 -54.26 29.42
C GLY A 493 -1.63 -53.11 28.60
N THR A 494 -2.26 -51.94 28.75
CA THR A 494 -1.81 -50.69 28.12
C THR A 494 -0.98 -49.88 29.11
N TYR A 495 0.20 -49.45 28.66
CA TYR A 495 1.19 -48.70 29.44
C TYR A 495 1.53 -47.38 28.74
N SER A 496 1.74 -46.31 29.50
CA SER A 496 2.52 -45.19 28.99
C SER A 496 4.02 -45.52 29.14
N ALA A 497 4.75 -45.42 28.05
CA ALA A 497 6.18 -45.69 27.98
C ALA A 497 6.93 -44.36 27.84
N THR A 498 7.58 -43.93 28.92
CA THR A 498 8.37 -42.69 28.92
C THR A 498 9.85 -43.02 28.94
N VAL A 499 10.62 -42.53 27.98
CA VAL A 499 12.08 -42.56 28.00
C VAL A 499 12.62 -41.19 28.32
N GLU A 500 13.47 -41.09 29.34
CA GLU A 500 14.05 -39.84 29.81
C GLU A 500 15.54 -39.97 30.16
N THR A 501 16.28 -38.86 30.12
CA THR A 501 17.64 -38.77 30.65
C THR A 501 17.62 -38.33 32.12
N TYR A 502 18.59 -38.79 32.92
CA TYR A 502 18.69 -38.41 34.33
C TYR A 502 18.86 -36.91 34.57
N ARG A 503 19.65 -36.21 33.73
CA ARG A 503 19.81 -34.76 33.84
C ARG A 503 18.58 -34.04 33.29
N ARG A 504 18.12 -33.00 34.00
CA ARG A 504 17.00 -32.12 33.62
C ARG A 504 17.49 -30.68 33.48
N GLY A 505 17.04 -29.95 32.46
CA GLY A 505 17.41 -28.54 32.22
C GLY A 505 17.45 -28.18 30.73
N LYS A 506 17.82 -26.93 30.41
CA LYS A 506 17.83 -26.39 29.02
C LYS A 506 18.77 -27.13 28.04
N LEU A 507 19.66 -27.99 28.54
CA LEU A 507 20.66 -28.73 27.76
C LEU A 507 20.41 -30.26 27.74
N ALA A 508 19.31 -30.73 28.33
CA ALA A 508 18.92 -32.14 28.30
C ALA A 508 17.77 -32.34 27.30
N PRO A 509 17.73 -33.46 26.55
CA PRO A 509 16.62 -33.72 25.65
C PRO A 509 15.30 -33.87 26.42
N PRO A 510 14.18 -33.37 25.91
CA PRO A 510 12.88 -33.57 26.53
C PRO A 510 12.55 -35.08 26.54
N PRO A 511 11.84 -35.57 27.58
CA PRO A 511 11.43 -36.97 27.63
C PRO A 511 10.42 -37.27 26.51
N ILE A 512 10.55 -38.46 25.91
CA ILE A 512 9.59 -38.96 24.91
C ILE A 512 8.64 -39.91 25.61
N THR A 513 7.34 -39.69 25.43
CA THR A 513 6.29 -40.59 25.94
C THR A 513 5.48 -41.12 24.79
N ASP A 514 5.31 -42.44 24.75
CA ASP A 514 4.42 -43.14 23.81
C ASP A 514 3.49 -44.10 24.57
N VAL A 515 2.59 -44.76 23.84
CA VAL A 515 1.67 -45.79 24.36
C VAL A 515 2.12 -47.16 23.88
N LEU A 516 2.26 -48.08 24.82
CA LEU A 516 2.67 -49.46 24.61
C LEU A 516 1.55 -50.40 25.02
N GLU A 517 1.13 -51.28 24.11
CA GLU A 517 0.15 -52.33 24.37
C GLU A 517 0.86 -53.69 24.46
N VAL A 518 0.71 -54.36 25.60
CA VAL A 518 1.16 -55.74 25.79
C VAL A 518 -0.06 -56.64 25.69
N VAL A 519 -0.14 -57.44 24.64
CA VAL A 519 -1.21 -58.43 24.44
C VAL A 519 -0.79 -59.78 25.00
N ALA A 520 -1.78 -60.60 25.37
CA ALA A 520 -1.57 -61.93 25.94
C ALA A 520 -0.93 -62.92 24.96
#